data_AF-A0A2A4J8A1-F1
#
_entry.id   AF-A0A2A4J8A1-F1
#
_cell.length_a   1.000
_cell.length_b   1.000
_cell.length_c   1.000
_cell.angle_alpha   90.00
_cell.angle_beta   90.00
_cell.angle_gamma   90.00
#
_symmetry.space_group_name_H-M   'P 1'
#
loop_
_entity.id
_entity.type
_entity.pdbx_description
1 polymer ?
#
loop_
_entity_poly.entity_id
_entity_poly.type
_entity_poly.pdbx_seq_one_letter_code
_entity_poly.pdbx_strand_id
1 'polypeptide(L)'
;MVESKCDTRGRAQALADLGRAHLAMGACGSAVSYLRQALAATEGLADADEEARVRHRLGFALWASGELEEAKEQLQAALTLLESGSDKHRDRKIAALYTSTQHALQRVLVELGRHPEALVVAERGRCRSLDAVTEKPSGTLNQANLELHAQQRNAEESGKERSEPWSPSSVEQILEVVNKQKAPVLYYSLAAGRLYAWLLQPHKEN
;
A
#
# COMPACT_ATOMS: atom_id res chain seq x y z
N MET A 1 -1.01 -7.32 38.74
CA MET A 1 0.30 -6.74 38.35
C MET A 1 0.03 -5.95 37.07
N VAL A 2 0.08 -4.62 37.14
CA VAL A 2 -0.24 -3.77 35.98
C VAL A 2 1.05 -3.61 35.19
N GLU A 3 1.23 -4.36 34.10
CA GLU A 3 2.32 -4.07 33.16
C GLU A 3 2.14 -2.63 32.66
N SER A 4 3.17 -1.80 32.86
CA SER A 4 3.13 -0.41 32.45
C SER A 4 3.16 -0.35 30.92
N LYS A 5 2.37 0.53 30.29
CA LYS A 5 2.28 0.68 28.81
C LYS A 5 3.65 0.86 28.11
N CYS A 6 4.65 1.38 28.83
CA CYS A 6 6.01 1.52 28.31
C CYS A 6 6.73 0.16 28.15
N ASP A 7 6.50 -0.75 29.10
CA ASP A 7 7.10 -2.09 29.13
C ASP A 7 6.49 -2.99 28.05
N THR A 8 5.16 -3.12 28.08
CA THR A 8 4.26 -2.85 26.96
C THR A 8 4.85 -2.82 25.54
N ARG A 9 5.12 -1.57 25.14
CA ARG A 9 5.69 -1.17 23.86
C ARG A 9 7.10 -1.74 23.62
N GLY A 10 7.96 -1.72 24.63
CA GLY A 10 9.32 -2.25 24.53
C GLY A 10 9.32 -3.73 24.19
N ARG A 11 8.44 -4.51 24.83
CA ARG A 11 8.24 -5.92 24.57
C ARG A 11 7.75 -6.19 23.14
N ALA A 12 6.77 -5.43 22.66
CA ALA A 12 6.28 -5.55 21.29
C ALA A 12 7.40 -5.29 20.26
N GLN A 13 8.19 -4.23 20.45
CA GLN A 13 9.31 -3.90 19.58
C GLN A 13 10.39 -4.98 19.57
N ALA A 14 10.75 -5.51 20.74
CA ALA A 14 11.74 -6.57 20.88
C ALA A 14 11.28 -7.85 20.17
N LEU A 15 10.02 -8.25 20.33
CA LEU A 15 9.43 -9.40 19.64
C LEU A 15 9.41 -9.19 18.12
N ALA A 16 9.07 -7.99 17.65
CA ALA A 16 9.09 -7.66 16.23
C ALA A 16 10.49 -7.68 15.62
N ASP A 17 11.51 -7.32 16.40
CA ASP A 17 12.91 -7.34 15.97
C ASP A 17 13.48 -8.76 15.97
N LEU A 18 13.10 -9.61 16.93
CA LEU A 18 13.38 -11.04 16.90
C LEU A 18 12.77 -11.69 15.66
N GLY A 19 11.49 -11.42 15.37
CA GLY A 19 10.84 -11.91 14.17
C GLY A 19 11.58 -11.52 12.88
N ARG A 20 12.03 -10.27 12.79
CA ARG A 20 12.84 -9.79 11.65
C ARG A 20 14.18 -10.52 11.55
N ALA A 21 14.88 -10.75 12.67
CA ALA A 21 16.14 -11.48 12.68
C ALA A 21 15.96 -12.94 12.21
N HIS A 22 14.90 -13.61 12.68
CA HIS A 22 14.57 -14.96 12.23
C HIS A 22 14.22 -15.03 10.74
N LEU A 23 13.52 -14.02 10.22
CA LEU A 23 13.23 -13.93 8.78
C LEU A 23 14.52 -13.78 7.96
N ALA A 24 15.47 -12.96 8.42
CA ALA A 24 16.77 -12.80 7.78
C ALA A 24 17.62 -14.09 7.79
N MET A 25 17.39 -14.97 8.77
CA MET A 25 18.01 -16.30 8.85
C MET A 25 17.25 -17.37 8.05
N GLY A 26 16.13 -17.02 7.38
CA GLY A 26 15.29 -17.97 6.66
C GLY A 26 14.38 -18.83 7.56
N ALA A 27 14.35 -18.57 8.86
CA ALA A 27 13.51 -19.27 9.83
C ALA A 27 12.09 -18.67 9.86
N CYS A 28 11.35 -18.79 8.75
CA CYS A 28 10.04 -18.14 8.57
C CYS A 28 9.02 -18.53 9.64
N GLY A 29 8.96 -19.81 10.05
CA GLY A 29 8.02 -20.26 11.09
C GLY A 29 8.24 -19.60 12.46
N SER A 30 9.51 -19.47 12.88
CA SER A 30 9.86 -18.74 14.10
C SER A 30 9.56 -17.25 13.97
N ALA A 31 9.82 -16.66 12.80
CA ALA A 31 9.50 -15.26 12.53
C ALA A 31 8.00 -14.97 12.70
N VAL A 32 7.14 -15.80 12.10
CA VAL A 32 5.68 -15.71 12.24
C VAL A 32 5.25 -15.83 13.70
N SER A 33 5.81 -16.77 14.46
CA SER A 33 5.49 -16.95 15.88
C SER A 33 5.82 -15.71 16.72
N TYR A 34 7.02 -15.14 16.58
CA TYR A 34 7.41 -13.92 17.30
C TYR A 34 6.59 -12.71 16.88
N LEU A 35 6.25 -12.60 15.60
CA LEU A 35 5.45 -11.48 15.08
C LEU A 35 3.98 -11.54 15.51
N ARG A 36 3.39 -12.74 15.64
CA ARG A 36 2.06 -12.90 16.25
C ARG A 36 2.06 -12.50 17.73
N GLN A 37 3.12 -12.85 18.47
CA GLN A 37 3.26 -12.40 19.86
C GLN A 37 3.44 -10.88 19.95
N ALA A 38 4.20 -10.27 19.03
CA ALA A 38 4.33 -8.82 18.94
C ALA A 38 2.97 -8.17 18.67
N LEU A 39 2.15 -8.76 17.79
CA LEU A 39 0.83 -8.23 17.42
C LEU A 39 -0.12 -8.22 18.63
N ALA A 40 -0.17 -9.32 19.38
CA ALA A 40 -0.94 -9.41 20.62
C ALA A 40 -0.48 -8.37 21.66
N ALA A 41 0.83 -8.08 21.72
CA ALA A 41 1.36 -7.03 22.60
C ALA A 41 0.97 -5.61 22.14
N THR A 42 0.69 -5.40 20.85
CA THR A 42 0.21 -4.11 20.31
C THR A 42 -1.28 -3.87 20.48
N GLU A 43 -2.13 -4.89 20.63
CA GLU A 43 -3.59 -4.75 20.78
C GLU A 43 -4.01 -3.95 22.03
N GLY A 44 -3.15 -3.86 23.05
CA GLY A 44 -3.37 -3.02 24.24
C GLY A 44 -2.72 -1.64 24.18
N LEU A 45 -1.98 -1.35 23.12
CA LEU A 45 -1.32 -0.07 22.87
C LEU A 45 -2.22 0.74 21.94
N ALA A 46 -2.61 1.95 22.36
CA ALA A 46 -3.30 2.90 21.46
C ALA A 46 -2.31 3.53 20.45
N ASP A 47 -1.48 2.72 19.81
CA ASP A 47 -0.42 3.09 18.86
C ASP A 47 -0.61 2.34 17.54
N ALA A 48 -1.42 2.92 16.66
CA ALA A 48 -1.74 2.37 15.35
C ALA A 48 -0.51 2.24 14.43
N ASP A 49 0.51 3.09 14.62
CA ASP A 49 1.74 3.05 13.82
C ASP A 49 2.59 1.83 14.16
N GLU A 50 2.67 1.48 15.45
CA GLU A 50 3.37 0.28 15.89
C GLU A 50 2.63 -0.99 15.44
N GLU A 51 1.31 -1.03 15.59
CA GLU A 51 0.50 -2.14 15.11
C GLU A 51 0.66 -2.33 13.59
N ALA A 52 0.61 -1.25 12.81
CA ALA A 52 0.84 -1.29 11.37
C ALA A 52 2.22 -1.84 11.00
N ARG A 53 3.28 -1.45 11.75
CA ARG A 53 4.64 -1.98 11.55
C ARG A 53 4.70 -3.49 11.79
N VAL A 54 4.09 -3.96 12.88
CA VAL A 54 4.08 -5.39 13.22
C VAL A 54 3.31 -6.18 12.19
N ARG A 55 2.10 -5.73 11.80
CA ARG A 55 1.28 -6.36 10.77
C ARG A 55 1.98 -6.43 9.42
N HIS A 56 2.66 -5.37 9.00
CA HIS A 56 3.49 -5.36 7.79
C HIS A 56 4.57 -6.46 7.84
N ARG A 57 5.33 -6.54 8.93
CA ARG A 57 6.39 -7.55 9.10
C ARG A 57 5.80 -8.97 9.13
N LEU A 58 4.67 -9.16 9.80
CA LEU A 58 3.97 -10.44 9.85
C LEU A 58 3.52 -10.86 8.45
N GLY A 59 2.93 -9.96 7.66
CA GLY A 59 2.57 -10.22 6.28
C GLY A 59 3.76 -10.63 5.41
N PHE A 60 4.92 -9.97 5.57
CA PHE A 60 6.16 -10.38 4.89
C PHE A 60 6.65 -11.77 5.30
N ALA A 61 6.60 -12.09 6.60
CA ALA A 61 7.03 -13.39 7.10
C ALA A 61 6.09 -14.52 6.62
N LEU A 62 4.78 -14.28 6.63
CA LEU A 62 3.76 -15.20 6.13
C LEU A 62 3.94 -15.46 4.63
N TRP A 63 4.19 -14.40 3.87
CA TRP A 63 4.49 -14.50 2.45
C TRP A 63 5.74 -15.34 2.19
N ALA A 64 6.82 -15.10 2.95
CA ALA A 64 8.04 -15.91 2.86
C ALA A 64 7.84 -17.38 3.29
N SER A 65 6.84 -17.67 4.13
CA SER A 65 6.46 -19.05 4.47
C SER A 65 5.47 -19.69 3.49
N GLY A 66 4.96 -18.96 2.50
CA GLY A 66 3.98 -19.45 1.52
C GLY A 66 2.51 -19.31 1.94
N GLU A 67 2.24 -18.73 3.10
CA GLU A 67 0.89 -18.52 3.64
C GLU A 67 0.26 -17.25 3.04
N LEU A 68 -0.01 -17.30 1.73
CA LEU A 68 -0.34 -16.11 0.93
C LEU A 68 -1.64 -15.41 1.34
N GLU A 69 -2.69 -16.15 1.71
CA GLU A 69 -3.97 -15.55 2.11
C GLU A 69 -3.86 -14.80 3.44
N GLU A 70 -3.19 -15.39 4.43
CA GLU A 70 -2.96 -14.71 5.71
C GLU A 70 -2.01 -13.51 5.52
N ALA A 71 -0.99 -13.64 4.66
CA ALA A 71 -0.12 -12.53 4.31
C ALA A 71 -0.91 -11.35 3.74
N LYS A 72 -1.85 -11.62 2.83
CA LYS A 72 -2.75 -10.61 2.26
C LYS A 72 -3.54 -9.90 3.35
N GLU A 73 -4.18 -10.64 4.26
CA GLU A 73 -4.99 -10.05 5.34
C GLU A 73 -4.17 -9.13 6.24
N GLN A 74 -2.97 -9.57 6.65
CA GLN A 74 -2.11 -8.76 7.51
C GLN A 74 -1.60 -7.50 6.82
N LEU A 75 -1.25 -7.58 5.53
CA LEU A 75 -0.83 -6.42 4.74
C LEU A 75 -1.98 -5.43 4.51
N GLN A 76 -3.19 -5.92 4.26
CA GLN A 76 -4.39 -5.09 4.13
C GLN A 76 -4.71 -4.34 5.43
N ALA A 77 -4.71 -5.05 6.57
CA ALA A 77 -4.92 -4.45 7.87
C ALA A 77 -3.85 -3.40 8.20
N ALA A 78 -2.58 -3.67 7.88
CA ALA A 78 -1.51 -2.68 8.02
C ALA A 78 -1.79 -1.41 7.20
N LEU A 79 -2.23 -1.54 5.94
CA LEU A 79 -2.59 -0.38 5.13
C LEU A 79 -3.74 0.41 5.73
N THR A 80 -4.83 -0.24 6.16
CA THR A 80 -5.97 0.43 6.77
C THR A 80 -5.55 1.27 7.99
N LEU A 81 -4.68 0.74 8.85
CA LEU A 81 -4.14 1.48 9.99
C LEU A 81 -3.33 2.70 9.54
N LEU A 82 -2.43 2.52 8.56
CA LEU A 82 -1.63 3.61 8.00
C LEU A 82 -2.47 4.69 7.30
N GLU A 83 -3.65 4.34 6.75
CA GLU A 83 -4.58 5.30 6.15
C GLU A 83 -5.43 6.02 7.20
N SER A 84 -5.73 5.35 8.31
CA SER A 84 -6.49 5.92 9.44
C SER A 84 -5.67 6.82 10.36
N GLY A 85 -4.34 6.69 10.34
CA GLY A 85 -3.42 7.51 11.10
C GLY A 85 -3.53 8.98 10.68
N SER A 86 -3.99 9.82 11.62
CA SER A 86 -4.31 11.23 11.36
C SER A 86 -3.09 12.00 10.82
N ASP A 87 -3.36 12.81 9.80
CA ASP A 87 -2.46 13.49 8.85
C ASP A 87 -1.36 14.43 9.42
N LYS A 88 -1.07 14.37 10.73
CA LYS A 88 -0.35 15.44 11.42
C LYS A 88 1.15 15.25 11.53
N HIS A 89 1.69 14.06 11.28
CA HIS A 89 3.12 13.85 11.13
C HIS A 89 3.37 12.79 10.05
N ARG A 90 3.36 13.22 8.77
CA ARG A 90 3.80 12.42 7.62
C ARG A 90 5.31 12.18 7.70
N ASP A 91 5.72 11.39 8.68
CA ASP A 91 7.08 10.93 8.83
C ASP A 91 7.46 10.14 7.57
N ARG A 92 8.64 10.44 7.02
CA ARG A 92 9.20 9.71 5.86
C ARG A 92 9.19 8.19 6.06
N LYS A 93 9.30 7.74 7.33
CA LYS A 93 9.24 6.33 7.71
C LYS A 93 7.86 5.72 7.48
N ILE A 94 6.78 6.44 7.80
CA ILE A 94 5.39 6.00 7.61
C ILE A 94 5.06 5.94 6.12
N ALA A 95 5.46 6.94 5.34
CA ALA A 95 5.31 6.93 3.89
C ALA A 95 6.07 5.76 3.23
N ALA A 96 7.33 5.53 3.63
CA ALA A 96 8.12 4.41 3.12
C ALA A 96 7.50 3.06 3.49
N LEU A 97 6.98 2.92 4.72
CA LEU A 97 6.29 1.72 5.17
C LEU A 97 5.03 1.48 4.34
N TYR A 98 4.20 2.52 4.12
CA TYR A 98 3.01 2.43 3.27
C TYR A 98 3.35 1.93 1.87
N THR A 99 4.30 2.57 1.18
CA THR A 99 4.75 2.15 -0.16
C THR A 99 5.26 0.71 -0.15
N SER A 100 6.04 0.32 0.86
CA SER A 100 6.54 -1.04 0.97
C SER A 100 5.43 -2.06 1.19
N THR A 101 4.41 -1.74 2.01
CA THR A 101 3.23 -2.59 2.24
C THR A 101 2.39 -2.73 0.98
N GLN A 102 2.18 -1.63 0.23
CA GLN A 102 1.47 -1.66 -1.06
C GLN A 102 2.17 -2.59 -2.06
N HIS A 103 3.49 -2.45 -2.22
CA HIS A 103 4.25 -3.32 -3.13
C HIS A 103 4.19 -4.79 -2.70
N ALA A 104 4.27 -5.07 -1.40
CA ALA A 104 4.15 -6.44 -0.89
C ALA A 104 2.77 -7.01 -1.17
N LEU A 105 1.70 -6.26 -0.88
CA LEU A 105 0.33 -6.69 -1.11
C LEU A 105 0.06 -6.92 -2.60
N GLN A 106 0.51 -6.03 -3.48
CA GLN A 106 0.38 -6.20 -4.92
C GLN A 106 1.04 -7.50 -5.38
N ARG A 107 2.23 -7.83 -4.84
CA ARG A 107 2.94 -9.06 -5.18
C ARG A 107 2.22 -10.31 -4.67
N VAL A 108 1.76 -10.29 -3.42
CA VAL A 108 0.97 -11.39 -2.84
C VAL A 108 -0.30 -11.63 -3.64
N LEU A 109 -1.01 -10.56 -4.05
CA LEU A 109 -2.23 -10.68 -4.87
C LEU A 109 -1.95 -11.24 -6.27
N VAL A 110 -0.82 -10.89 -6.89
CA VAL A 110 -0.40 -11.48 -8.16
C VAL A 110 -0.07 -12.96 -8.00
N GLU A 111 0.63 -13.35 -6.93
CA GLU A 111 0.96 -14.75 -6.65
C GLU A 111 -0.29 -15.59 -6.33
N LEU A 112 -1.32 -14.98 -5.72
CA LEU A 112 -2.65 -15.58 -5.53
C LEU A 112 -3.51 -15.64 -6.81
N GLY A 113 -3.06 -15.07 -7.93
CA GLY A 113 -3.86 -14.97 -9.16
C GLY A 113 -4.99 -13.93 -9.11
N ARG A 114 -5.05 -13.10 -8.07
CA ARG A 114 -6.07 -12.06 -7.87
C ARG A 114 -5.66 -10.77 -8.59
N HIS A 115 -5.46 -10.87 -9.90
CA HIS A 115 -4.96 -9.78 -10.75
C HIS A 115 -5.80 -8.50 -10.73
N PRO A 116 -7.14 -8.54 -10.66
CA PRO A 116 -7.96 -7.33 -10.59
C PRO A 116 -7.72 -6.55 -9.29
N GLU A 117 -7.60 -7.24 -8.15
CA GLU A 117 -7.30 -6.58 -6.88
C GLU A 117 -5.87 -6.02 -6.84
N ALA A 118 -4.91 -6.73 -7.46
CA ALA A 118 -3.55 -6.23 -7.60
C ALA A 118 -3.51 -4.90 -8.38
N LEU A 119 -4.37 -4.73 -9.39
CA LEU A 119 -4.52 -3.47 -10.12
C LEU A 119 -5.05 -2.36 -9.22
N VAL A 120 -6.09 -2.62 -8.42
CA VAL A 120 -6.64 -1.61 -7.49
C VAL A 120 -5.59 -1.15 -6.48
N VAL A 121 -4.82 -2.09 -5.93
CA VAL A 121 -3.70 -1.78 -5.01
C VAL A 121 -2.63 -0.93 -5.71
N ALA A 122 -2.26 -1.27 -6.95
CA ALA A 122 -1.31 -0.52 -7.73
C ALA A 122 -1.77 0.93 -8.00
N GLU A 123 -3.03 1.13 -8.37
CA GLU A 123 -3.60 2.45 -8.61
C GLU A 123 -3.67 3.29 -7.33
N ARG A 124 -4.08 2.70 -6.21
CA ARG A 124 -4.11 3.39 -4.90
C ARG A 124 -2.72 3.85 -4.46
N GLY A 125 -1.69 3.03 -4.69
CA GLY A 125 -0.30 3.40 -4.42
C GLY A 125 0.18 4.59 -5.27
N ARG A 126 -0.27 4.68 -6.53
CA ARG A 126 0.08 5.76 -7.46
C ARG A 126 -0.51 7.10 -7.02
N CYS A 127 -1.79 7.14 -6.61
CA CYS A 127 -2.46 8.39 -6.20
C CYS A 127 -1.78 9.06 -4.99
N ARG A 128 -1.44 8.31 -3.93
CA ARG A 128 -0.72 8.89 -2.78
C ARG A 128 0.70 9.33 -3.11
N SER A 129 1.40 8.62 -4.00
CA SER A 129 2.73 9.06 -4.44
C SER A 129 2.67 10.40 -5.18
N LEU A 130 1.57 10.64 -5.91
CA LEU A 130 1.33 11.88 -6.64
C LEU A 130 0.96 13.02 -5.70
N ASP A 131 0.16 12.77 -4.67
CA ASP A 131 -0.17 13.76 -3.62
C ASP A 131 1.10 14.20 -2.86
N ALA A 132 1.98 13.25 -2.52
CA ALA A 132 3.26 13.54 -1.88
C ALA A 132 4.26 14.30 -2.79
N VAL A 133 4.13 14.18 -4.11
CA VAL A 133 4.94 14.91 -5.10
C VAL A 133 4.37 16.30 -5.35
N THR A 134 3.04 16.45 -5.44
CA THR A 134 2.38 17.75 -5.66
C THR A 134 2.44 18.67 -4.45
N GLU A 135 2.60 18.13 -3.24
CA GLU A 135 2.90 18.91 -2.03
C GLU A 135 4.37 19.38 -1.95
N LYS A 136 5.25 18.99 -2.89
CA LYS A 136 6.67 19.40 -2.90
C LYS A 136 7.02 20.22 -4.14
N PRO A 137 7.52 21.46 -4.00
CA PRO A 137 8.22 22.14 -5.09
C PRO A 137 9.61 21.52 -5.22
N SER A 138 9.79 20.51 -6.07
CA SER A 138 11.11 19.93 -6.33
C SER A 138 11.24 19.48 -7.78
N GLY A 139 11.91 20.34 -8.56
CA GLY A 139 12.13 20.19 -9.99
C GLY A 139 12.92 18.94 -10.35
N THR A 140 12.20 17.93 -10.84
CA THR A 140 12.80 16.79 -11.53
C THR A 140 12.01 16.49 -12.79
N LEU A 141 12.73 16.01 -13.81
CA LEU A 141 12.35 15.81 -15.22
C LEU A 141 10.98 15.15 -15.49
N ASN A 142 10.37 14.49 -14.49
CA ASN A 142 9.00 13.96 -14.59
C ASN A 142 7.92 15.06 -14.63
N GLN A 143 8.28 16.31 -14.33
CA GLN A 143 7.38 17.46 -14.39
C GLN A 143 6.93 17.77 -15.83
N ALA A 144 7.78 17.59 -16.84
CA ALA A 144 7.42 17.85 -18.24
C ALA A 144 6.41 16.83 -18.81
N ASN A 145 6.55 15.55 -18.46
CA ASN A 145 5.58 14.52 -18.86
C ASN A 145 4.25 14.64 -18.10
N LEU A 146 4.27 15.21 -16.89
CA LEU A 146 3.07 15.43 -16.08
C LEU A 146 2.35 16.73 -16.46
N GLU A 147 3.10 17.77 -16.88
CA GLU A 147 2.58 19.03 -17.41
C GLU A 147 1.87 18.83 -18.75
N LEU A 148 2.30 17.91 -19.61
CA LEU A 148 1.58 17.57 -20.85
C LEU A 148 0.16 17.02 -20.57
N HIS A 149 -0.01 16.20 -19.52
CA HIS A 149 -1.33 15.69 -19.12
C HIS A 149 -2.16 16.70 -18.30
N ALA A 150 -1.51 17.65 -17.62
CA ALA A 150 -2.17 18.72 -16.89
C ALA A 150 -2.60 19.88 -17.82
N GLN A 151 -1.81 20.20 -18.85
CA GLN A 151 -2.15 21.21 -19.86
C GLN A 151 -3.32 20.78 -20.74
N GLN A 152 -3.43 19.48 -21.06
CA GLN A 152 -4.60 18.94 -21.78
C GLN A 152 -5.88 18.98 -20.93
N ARG A 153 -5.79 18.85 -19.60
CA ARG A 153 -6.94 18.94 -18.67
C ARG A 153 -7.34 20.38 -18.33
N ASN A 154 -6.37 21.28 -18.21
CA ASN A 154 -6.62 22.69 -17.87
C ASN A 154 -7.29 23.50 -18.98
N ALA A 155 -7.28 23.02 -20.23
CA ALA A 155 -8.01 23.68 -21.32
C ALA A 155 -9.53 23.45 -21.26
N GLU A 156 -10.00 22.42 -20.55
CA GLU A 156 -11.43 22.06 -20.48
C GLU A 156 -12.10 22.37 -19.13
N GLU A 157 -11.32 22.64 -18.07
CA GLU A 157 -11.85 22.80 -16.70
C GLU A 157 -11.53 24.17 -16.05
N SER A 158 -11.62 25.26 -16.80
CA SER A 158 -11.65 26.61 -16.20
C SER A 158 -12.99 26.86 -15.49
N GLY A 159 -13.19 26.26 -14.31
CA GLY A 159 -14.34 26.61 -13.46
C GLY A 159 -14.88 25.56 -12.49
N LYS A 160 -14.28 24.37 -12.36
CA LYS A 160 -14.73 23.39 -11.36
C LYS A 160 -13.83 23.38 -10.13
N GLU A 161 -14.48 23.42 -8.95
CA GLU A 161 -13.86 23.24 -7.64
C GLU A 161 -12.85 22.10 -7.67
N ARG A 162 -11.72 22.28 -6.97
CA ARG A 162 -10.61 21.33 -6.88
C ARG A 162 -11.16 19.98 -6.39
N SER A 163 -11.47 19.10 -7.33
CA SER A 163 -12.03 17.78 -7.05
C SER A 163 -11.01 16.94 -6.29
N GLU A 164 -11.50 16.14 -5.33
CA GLU A 164 -10.64 15.21 -4.58
C GLU A 164 -9.84 14.32 -5.55
N PRO A 165 -8.57 13.98 -5.23
CA PRO A 165 -7.78 13.10 -6.06
C PRO A 165 -8.51 11.76 -6.29
N TRP A 166 -8.76 11.43 -7.57
CA TRP A 166 -9.42 10.17 -7.95
C TRP A 166 -8.66 8.98 -7.35
N SER A 167 -9.31 8.22 -6.48
CA SER A 167 -8.73 7.07 -5.77
C SER A 167 -9.66 5.87 -5.91
N PRO A 168 -9.49 5.02 -6.95
CA PRO A 168 -10.39 3.90 -7.18
C PRO A 168 -10.30 2.90 -6.03
N SER A 169 -11.45 2.54 -5.46
CA SER A 169 -11.57 1.54 -4.40
C SER A 169 -11.92 0.15 -4.93
N SER A 170 -12.34 0.06 -6.19
CA SER A 170 -12.74 -1.19 -6.84
C SER A 170 -12.33 -1.24 -8.32
N VAL A 171 -12.34 -2.44 -8.90
CA VAL A 171 -11.98 -2.67 -10.30
C VAL A 171 -13.04 -2.10 -11.23
N GLU A 172 -14.30 -2.16 -10.81
CA GLU A 172 -15.46 -1.68 -11.57
C GLU A 172 -15.33 -0.19 -11.85
N GLN A 173 -14.88 0.60 -10.87
CA GLN A 173 -14.62 2.03 -11.05
C GLN A 173 -13.52 2.29 -12.10
N ILE A 174 -12.49 1.44 -12.15
CA ILE A 174 -11.43 1.54 -13.17
C ILE A 174 -12.00 1.17 -14.54
N LEU A 175 -12.80 0.10 -14.63
CA LEU A 175 -13.43 -0.33 -15.87
C LEU A 175 -14.45 0.68 -16.39
N GLU A 176 -15.21 1.35 -15.53
CA GLU A 176 -16.12 2.44 -15.92
C GLU A 176 -15.36 3.58 -16.62
N VAL A 177 -14.19 3.96 -16.11
CA VAL A 177 -13.34 4.98 -16.74
C VAL A 177 -12.86 4.52 -18.12
N VAL A 178 -12.41 3.27 -18.23
CA VAL A 178 -11.97 2.69 -19.52
C VAL A 178 -13.12 2.61 -20.53
N ASN A 179 -14.30 2.17 -20.09
CA ASN A 179 -15.49 2.07 -20.93
C ASN A 179 -15.93 3.46 -21.43
N LYS A 180 -15.90 4.49 -20.57
CA LYS A 180 -16.18 5.87 -20.97
C LYS A 180 -15.23 6.38 -22.05
N GLN A 181 -13.96 5.99 -22.00
CA GLN A 181 -12.95 6.40 -22.98
C GLN A 181 -13.09 5.69 -24.33
N LYS A 182 -13.85 4.59 -24.41
CA LYS A 182 -14.06 3.77 -25.63
C LYS A 182 -12.75 3.35 -26.33
N ALA A 183 -11.65 3.28 -25.58
CA ALA A 183 -10.32 2.91 -26.07
C ALA A 183 -9.66 1.92 -25.10
N PRO A 184 -8.82 0.99 -25.60
CA PRO A 184 -8.05 0.11 -24.74
C PRO A 184 -7.01 0.93 -23.95
N VAL A 185 -6.88 0.61 -22.66
CA VAL A 185 -5.94 1.29 -21.75
C VAL A 185 -4.94 0.28 -21.20
N LEU A 186 -3.65 0.63 -21.29
CA LEU A 186 -2.57 -0.13 -20.67
C LEU A 186 -2.18 0.52 -19.34
N TYR A 187 -2.52 -0.15 -18.24
CA TYR A 187 -2.05 0.20 -16.92
C TYR A 187 -0.73 -0.50 -16.62
N TYR A 188 0.18 0.16 -15.92
CA TYR A 188 1.41 -0.45 -15.46
C TYR A 188 1.84 0.06 -14.09
N SER A 189 2.53 -0.80 -13.33
CA SER A 189 3.06 -0.49 -12.01
C SER A 189 4.45 -1.09 -11.83
N LEU A 190 5.34 -0.34 -11.18
CA LEU A 190 6.67 -0.78 -10.77
C LEU A 190 6.65 -1.08 -9.27
N ALA A 191 6.58 -2.35 -8.90
CA ALA A 191 6.59 -2.77 -7.51
C ALA A 191 7.82 -3.62 -7.21
N ALA A 192 8.68 -3.14 -6.29
CA ALA A 192 9.90 -3.81 -5.84
C ALA A 192 10.80 -4.32 -6.99
N GLY A 193 11.00 -3.49 -8.02
CA GLY A 193 11.87 -3.80 -9.16
C GLY A 193 11.23 -4.69 -10.23
N ARG A 194 9.93 -4.98 -10.16
CA ARG A 194 9.18 -5.72 -11.16
C ARG A 194 8.15 -4.83 -11.86
N LEU A 195 8.03 -4.97 -13.17
CA LEU A 195 6.99 -4.32 -13.98
C LEU A 195 5.76 -5.22 -14.06
N TYR A 196 4.63 -4.67 -13.66
CA TYR A 196 3.31 -5.27 -13.82
C TYR A 196 2.54 -4.46 -14.84
N ALA A 197 1.77 -5.12 -15.71
CA ALA A 197 0.97 -4.45 -16.72
C ALA A 197 -0.40 -5.13 -16.87
N TRP A 198 -1.44 -4.32 -17.05
CA TRP A 198 -2.82 -4.75 -17.27
C TRP A 198 -3.36 -4.07 -18.52
N LEU A 199 -3.81 -4.87 -19.49
CA LEU A 199 -4.50 -4.38 -20.67
C LEU A 199 -6.00 -4.46 -20.43
N LEU A 200 -6.66 -3.30 -20.35
CA LEU A 200 -8.11 -3.20 -20.18
C LEU A 200 -8.76 -2.81 -21.50
N GLN A 201 -9.75 -3.60 -21.93
CA GLN A 201 -10.50 -3.33 -23.14
C GLN A 201 -11.89 -2.79 -22.80
N PRO A 202 -12.39 -1.77 -23.51
CA PRO A 202 -13.75 -1.30 -23.33
C PRO A 202 -14.73 -2.38 -23.79
N HIS A 203 -15.82 -2.56 -23.05
CA HIS A 203 -16.91 -3.41 -23.51
C HIS A 203 -17.54 -2.80 -24.77
N LYS A 204 -17.76 -3.63 -25.78
CA LYS A 204 -18.61 -3.27 -26.92
C LYS A 204 -20.05 -3.35 -26.42
N GLU A 205 -20.71 -2.22 -26.23
CA GLU A 205 -22.17 -2.19 -26.19
C GLU A 205 -22.67 -2.78 -27.51
N ASN A 206 -23.48 -3.84 -27.42
CA ASN A 206 -24.04 -4.58 -28.54
C ASN A 206 -25.49 -4.15 -28.76
#